data_AF-A0AA49FP41-F1
#
_entry.id   AF-A0AA49FP41-F1
#
_cell.length_a   1.000
_cell.length_b   1.000
_cell.length_c   1.000
_cell.angle_alpha   90.00
_cell.angle_beta   90.00
_cell.angle_gamma   90.00
#
_symmetry.space_group_name_H-M   'P 1'
#
loop_
_entity.id
_entity.type
_entity.pdbx_description
1 polymer ?
#
loop_
_entity_poly.entity_id
_entity_poly.type
_entity_poly.pdbx_seq_one_letter_code
_entity_poly.pdbx_strand_id
1 'polypeptide(L)'
;MPRNQSGFTLVEIAIVLVIIGLLLGGVLKGQELINSAKVKNFATDFRNIPLFIYGYQDKFKALPGDDPSAVTHLGAGGAGTDATVQIALATGGGTAGNGVIDGFWDSFAVADESYVFWQHVRRANLAAGPTDTANATYAPTNADGGRIGIEAGVAGFISGLNGTYIVCSTGILGKFAKQLDTTMDNGDTETGTMRTVTTGHPRNTVAPAMNTLNDANSYTVCLAL
;
A
#
# COMPACT_ATOMS: atom_id res chain seq x y z
N MET A 1 69.52 -3.20 16.50
CA MET A 1 68.83 -2.24 17.39
C MET A 1 67.49 -2.84 17.76
N PRO A 2 67.23 -3.18 19.03
CA PRO A 2 65.93 -3.71 19.44
C PRO A 2 64.89 -2.58 19.36
N ARG A 3 63.79 -2.82 18.64
CA ARG A 3 62.65 -1.90 18.60
C ARG A 3 61.85 -2.08 19.89
N ASN A 4 61.79 -1.04 20.73
CA ASN A 4 60.83 -1.00 21.83
C ASN A 4 59.43 -0.95 21.22
N GLN A 5 58.67 -2.04 21.35
CA GLN A 5 57.23 -2.01 21.13
C GLN A 5 56.59 -1.31 22.33
N SER A 6 56.12 -0.09 22.13
CA SER A 6 55.23 0.59 23.05
C SER A 6 53.91 -0.17 23.10
N GLY A 7 53.69 -0.94 24.17
CA GLY A 7 52.40 -1.61 24.42
C GLY A 7 51.29 -0.59 24.66
N PHE A 8 50.09 -0.88 24.18
CA PHE A 8 48.89 -0.06 24.43
C PHE A 8 48.56 -0.03 25.93
N THR A 9 48.17 1.14 26.43
CA THR A 9 47.74 1.27 27.83
C THR A 9 46.33 0.69 28.01
N LEU A 10 46.05 0.17 29.20
CA LEU A 10 44.72 -0.36 29.54
C LEU A 10 43.63 0.71 29.42
N VAL A 11 43.99 1.98 29.70
CA VAL A 11 43.09 3.14 29.57
C VAL A 11 42.75 3.44 28.10
N GLU A 12 43.72 3.37 27.19
CA GLU A 12 43.47 3.57 25.75
C GLU A 12 42.51 2.53 25.19
N ILE A 13 42.69 1.24 25.54
CA ILE A 13 41.76 0.19 25.09
C ILE A 13 40.37 0.37 25.73
N ALA A 14 40.29 0.78 27.00
CA ALA A 14 39.01 1.00 27.68
C ALA A 14 38.16 2.09 27.00
N ILE A 15 38.76 3.23 26.63
CA ILE A 15 38.04 4.31 25.94
C ILE A 15 37.58 3.86 24.55
N VAL A 16 38.43 3.13 23.81
CA VAL A 16 38.08 2.61 22.49
C VAL A 16 36.87 1.67 22.57
N LEU A 17 36.83 0.77 23.55
CA LEU A 17 35.69 -0.15 23.75
C LEU A 17 34.40 0.59 24.12
N VAL A 18 34.48 1.65 24.93
CA VAL A 18 33.31 2.48 25.26
C VAL A 18 32.78 3.18 24.02
N ILE A 19 33.64 3.79 23.21
CA ILE A 19 33.23 4.47 21.98
C ILE A 19 32.57 3.46 21.02
N ILE A 20 33.19 2.28 20.81
CA ILE A 20 32.60 1.23 19.97
C ILE A 20 31.25 0.78 20.53
N GLY A 21 31.11 0.59 21.85
CA GLY A 21 29.86 0.23 22.49
C GLY A 21 28.75 1.25 22.27
N LEU A 22 29.06 2.54 22.41
CA LEU A 22 28.12 3.64 22.17
C LEU A 22 27.73 3.75 20.68
N LEU A 23 28.69 3.56 19.78
CA LEU A 23 28.42 3.58 18.33
C LEU A 23 27.54 2.41 17.91
N LEU A 24 27.82 1.19 18.39
CA LEU A 24 27.00 0.01 18.10
C LEU A 24 25.58 0.16 18.67
N GLY A 25 25.44 0.65 19.91
CA GLY A 25 24.14 0.93 20.51
C GLY A 25 23.34 1.99 19.73
N GLY A 26 24.01 3.05 19.27
CA GLY A 26 23.41 4.10 18.44
C GLY A 26 22.92 3.59 17.08
N VAL A 27 23.72 2.78 16.39
CA VAL A 27 23.36 2.22 15.07
C VAL A 27 22.17 1.26 15.18
N LEU A 28 22.13 0.38 16.18
CA LEU A 28 21.00 -0.52 16.40
C LEU A 28 19.70 0.24 16.63
N LYS A 29 19.73 1.30 17.45
CA LYS A 29 18.54 2.13 17.65
C LYS A 29 18.16 2.91 16.39
N GLY A 30 19.15 3.38 15.63
CA GLY A 30 18.94 4.08 14.36
C GLY A 30 18.20 3.21 13.33
N GLN A 31 18.57 1.93 13.20
CA GLN A 31 17.89 1.00 12.29
C GLN A 31 16.42 0.78 12.68
N GLU A 32 16.12 0.64 13.97
CA GLU A 32 14.75 0.50 14.46
C GLU A 32 13.88 1.74 14.23
N LEU A 33 14.48 2.94 14.32
CA LEU A 33 13.79 4.18 13.99
C LEU A 33 13.44 4.26 12.49
N ILE A 34 14.34 3.82 11.61
CA ILE A 34 14.08 3.74 10.17
C ILE A 34 12.96 2.75 9.88
N ASN A 35 12.99 1.56 10.49
CA ASN A 35 11.95 0.54 10.37
C ASN A 35 10.58 1.09 10.79
N SER A 36 10.52 1.78 11.92
CA SER A 36 9.29 2.42 12.42
C SER A 36 8.78 3.53 11.48
N ALA A 37 9.68 4.31 10.88
CA ALA A 37 9.32 5.32 9.90
C ALA A 37 8.71 4.72 8.63
N LYS A 38 9.26 3.59 8.15
CA LYS A 38 8.67 2.86 7.01
C LYS A 38 7.25 2.38 7.30
N VAL A 39 7.04 1.76 8.47
CA VAL A 39 5.69 1.31 8.89
C VAL A 39 4.72 2.49 8.98
N LYS A 40 5.17 3.65 9.47
CA LYS A 40 4.34 4.87 9.51
C LYS A 40 3.97 5.37 8.10
N ASN A 41 4.88 5.28 7.13
CA ASN A 41 4.59 5.63 5.74
C ASN A 41 3.53 4.69 5.16
N PHE A 42 3.68 3.37 5.33
CA PHE A 42 2.66 2.41 4.90
C PHE A 42 1.30 2.68 5.55
N ALA A 43 1.27 2.94 6.86
CA ALA A 43 0.03 3.28 7.55
C ALA A 43 -0.61 4.57 7.02
N THR A 44 0.20 5.53 6.60
CA THR A 44 -0.28 6.78 6.00
C THR A 44 -0.88 6.52 4.61
N ASP A 45 -0.26 5.66 3.81
CA ASP A 45 -0.79 5.25 2.49
C ASP A 45 -2.21 4.67 2.62
N PHE A 46 -2.41 3.73 3.56
CA PHE A 46 -3.73 3.14 3.82
C PHE A 46 -4.75 4.17 4.37
N ARG A 47 -4.32 5.14 5.18
CA ARG A 47 -5.20 6.19 5.72
C ARG A 47 -5.59 7.24 4.69
N ASN A 48 -4.77 7.48 3.67
CA ASN A 48 -5.05 8.50 2.66
C ASN A 48 -6.12 8.05 1.66
N ILE A 49 -6.22 6.76 1.37
CA ILE A 49 -7.14 6.23 0.36
C ILE A 49 -8.62 6.48 0.68
N PRO A 50 -9.14 6.23 1.90
CA PRO A 50 -10.51 6.61 2.22
C PRO A 50 -10.74 8.13 2.10
N LEU A 51 -9.72 8.96 2.38
CA LEU A 51 -9.84 10.41 2.19
C LEU A 51 -10.02 10.80 0.73
N PHE A 52 -9.42 10.06 -0.21
CA PHE A 52 -9.63 10.29 -1.64
C PHE A 52 -11.06 9.93 -2.07
N ILE A 53 -11.61 8.83 -1.55
CA ILE A 53 -12.98 8.40 -1.82
C ILE A 53 -13.96 9.48 -1.33
N TYR A 54 -13.88 9.84 -0.04
CA TYR A 54 -14.79 10.81 0.56
C TYR A 54 -14.61 12.21 -0.04
N GLY A 55 -13.37 12.64 -0.30
CA GLY A 55 -13.11 13.93 -0.93
C GLY A 55 -13.67 14.02 -2.35
N TYR A 56 -13.65 12.93 -3.11
CA TYR A 56 -14.23 12.88 -4.45
C TYR A 56 -15.76 12.87 -4.39
N GLN A 57 -16.34 12.06 -3.50
CA GLN A 57 -17.79 12.03 -3.25
C GLN A 57 -18.32 13.39 -2.80
N ASP A 58 -17.60 14.10 -1.92
CA ASP A 58 -18.02 15.42 -1.46
C ASP A 58 -18.06 16.44 -2.60
N LYS A 59 -17.07 16.38 -3.50
CA LYS A 59 -16.90 17.31 -4.62
C LYS A 59 -17.86 17.05 -5.78
N PHE A 60 -18.08 15.78 -6.13
CA PHE A 60 -18.77 15.39 -7.36
C PHE A 60 -20.02 14.53 -7.15
N LYS A 61 -20.33 14.13 -5.91
CA LYS A 61 -21.46 13.24 -5.56
C LYS A 61 -21.45 11.91 -6.33
N ALA A 62 -20.27 11.48 -6.73
CA ALA A 62 -19.99 10.24 -7.44
C ALA A 62 -18.79 9.53 -6.79
N LEU A 63 -18.57 8.27 -7.12
CA LEU A 63 -17.39 7.53 -6.70
C LEU A 63 -16.27 7.67 -7.74
N PRO A 64 -15.00 7.82 -7.32
CA PRO A 64 -13.88 7.76 -8.26
C PRO A 64 -13.78 6.37 -8.88
N GLY A 65 -13.54 6.31 -10.19
CA GLY A 65 -13.59 5.07 -10.98
C GLY A 65 -14.99 4.76 -11.51
N ASP A 66 -16.03 4.99 -10.70
CA ASP A 66 -17.45 4.70 -10.97
C ASP A 66 -18.28 5.98 -11.26
N ASP A 67 -17.65 7.06 -11.74
CA ASP A 67 -18.34 8.32 -12.01
C ASP A 67 -18.95 8.33 -13.44
N PRO A 68 -20.30 8.29 -13.58
CA PRO A 68 -20.95 8.31 -14.89
C PRO A 68 -20.81 9.67 -15.61
N SER A 69 -20.48 10.72 -14.87
CA SER A 69 -20.27 12.09 -15.37
C SER A 69 -18.80 12.51 -15.32
N ALA A 70 -17.86 11.56 -15.28
CA ALA A 70 -16.43 11.84 -15.14
C ALA A 70 -15.88 12.81 -16.19
N VAL A 71 -16.37 12.77 -17.43
CA VAL A 71 -15.97 13.72 -18.49
C VAL A 71 -16.36 15.16 -18.15
N THR A 72 -17.55 15.35 -17.58
CA THR A 72 -18.04 16.67 -17.16
C THR A 72 -17.27 17.16 -15.93
N HIS A 73 -16.98 16.28 -14.97
CA HIS A 73 -16.31 16.64 -13.73
C HIS A 73 -14.80 16.85 -13.87
N LEU A 74 -14.14 16.07 -14.72
CA LEU A 74 -12.67 15.96 -14.82
C LEU A 74 -12.11 16.36 -16.20
N GLY A 75 -12.99 16.74 -17.13
CA GLY A 75 -12.66 17.04 -18.53
C GLY A 75 -12.49 15.78 -19.38
N ALA A 76 -12.01 15.95 -20.62
CA ALA A 76 -11.89 14.86 -21.61
C ALA A 76 -11.11 13.63 -21.11
N GLY A 77 -10.15 13.80 -20.18
CA GLY A 77 -9.42 12.69 -19.59
C GLY A 77 -10.08 12.00 -18.40
N GLY A 78 -11.34 12.33 -18.09
CA GLY A 78 -12.17 11.60 -17.12
C GLY A 78 -12.79 10.31 -17.67
N ALA A 79 -12.86 10.15 -19.00
CA ALA A 79 -13.39 8.95 -19.67
C ALA A 79 -12.45 7.72 -19.61
N GLY A 80 -11.27 7.83 -18.97
CA GLY A 80 -10.15 6.95 -19.32
C GLY A 80 -9.46 7.42 -20.60
N THR A 81 -8.36 6.79 -21.00
CA THR A 81 -7.53 7.20 -22.14
C THR A 81 -8.19 7.08 -23.52
N ASP A 82 -9.47 6.74 -23.59
CA ASP A 82 -10.17 6.59 -24.84
C ASP A 82 -11.60 7.13 -24.68
N ALA A 83 -11.95 8.18 -25.43
CA ALA A 83 -13.29 8.76 -25.45
C ALA A 83 -14.35 7.79 -25.99
N THR A 84 -13.93 6.63 -26.53
CA THR A 84 -14.81 5.50 -26.90
C THR A 84 -14.91 4.43 -25.82
N VAL A 85 -14.04 4.46 -24.80
CA VAL A 85 -14.16 3.66 -23.57
C VAL A 85 -15.09 4.42 -22.62
N GLN A 86 -16.37 4.42 -22.94
CA GLN A 86 -17.40 4.48 -21.90
C GLN A 86 -17.19 3.24 -21.02
N ILE A 87 -16.28 3.29 -20.02
CA ILE A 87 -15.90 2.19 -19.10
C ILE A 87 -16.38 0.84 -19.66
N ALA A 88 -15.78 0.44 -20.78
CA ALA A 88 -16.28 -0.67 -21.57
C ALA A 88 -15.65 -1.93 -20.97
N LEU A 89 -16.29 -2.36 -19.89
CA LEU A 89 -16.32 -3.68 -19.27
C LEU A 89 -15.14 -4.59 -19.63
N ALA A 90 -14.20 -4.76 -18.69
CA ALA A 90 -13.61 -6.09 -18.54
C ALA A 90 -14.72 -7.09 -18.19
N THR A 91 -14.56 -8.31 -18.68
CA THR A 91 -15.48 -9.45 -18.58
C THR A 91 -16.01 -9.64 -17.15
N GLY A 92 -17.11 -8.96 -16.80
CA GLY A 92 -17.53 -8.84 -15.39
C GLY A 92 -18.59 -7.80 -15.03
N GLY A 93 -18.98 -6.86 -15.91
CA GLY A 93 -20.30 -6.21 -15.79
C GLY A 93 -20.42 -4.96 -14.89
N GLY A 94 -19.42 -4.10 -14.82
CA GLY A 94 -19.60 -2.78 -14.21
C GLY A 94 -20.31 -1.79 -15.13
N THR A 95 -21.27 -1.04 -14.60
CA THR A 95 -21.88 0.10 -15.28
C THR A 95 -21.52 1.32 -14.46
N ALA A 96 -20.81 2.28 -15.03
CA ALA A 96 -20.48 3.51 -14.31
C ALA A 96 -21.74 4.13 -13.66
N GLY A 97 -21.63 4.50 -12.39
CA GLY A 97 -22.71 4.94 -11.54
C GLY A 97 -23.48 3.80 -10.86
N ASN A 98 -22.92 2.59 -10.74
CA ASN A 98 -23.57 1.48 -10.04
C ASN A 98 -23.29 1.48 -8.51
N GLY A 99 -22.41 2.35 -8.03
CA GLY A 99 -22.05 2.49 -6.62
C GLY A 99 -20.98 1.51 -6.14
N VAL A 100 -20.34 0.78 -7.06
CA VAL A 100 -19.31 -0.22 -6.79
C VAL A 100 -18.06 0.18 -7.58
N ILE A 101 -16.86 -0.09 -7.05
CA ILE A 101 -15.61 0.07 -7.81
C ILE A 101 -15.26 -1.29 -8.40
N ASP A 102 -15.65 -1.52 -9.64
CA ASP A 102 -15.45 -2.78 -10.35
C ASP A 102 -14.00 -2.97 -10.81
N GLY A 103 -13.59 -4.23 -10.86
CA GLY A 103 -12.22 -4.64 -11.17
C GLY A 103 -11.40 -4.99 -9.92
N PHE A 104 -10.35 -5.78 -10.14
CA PHE A 104 -9.49 -6.25 -9.06
C PHE A 104 -8.47 -5.19 -8.66
N TRP A 105 -8.04 -5.22 -7.39
CA TRP A 105 -7.09 -4.24 -6.88
C TRP A 105 -5.78 -4.27 -7.67
N ASP A 106 -5.35 -5.43 -8.17
CA ASP A 106 -4.11 -5.68 -8.91
C ASP A 106 -4.22 -5.57 -10.44
N SER A 107 -5.36 -5.11 -10.95
CA SER A 107 -5.59 -4.98 -12.39
C SER A 107 -4.72 -3.89 -13.05
N PHE A 108 -4.43 -4.08 -14.34
CA PHE A 108 -3.80 -3.11 -15.23
C PHE A 108 -4.71 -2.73 -16.41
N ALA A 109 -5.96 -3.19 -16.40
CA ALA A 109 -6.91 -2.92 -17.47
C ALA A 109 -7.46 -1.49 -17.32
N VAL A 110 -7.34 -0.68 -18.39
CA VAL A 110 -7.93 0.66 -18.45
C VAL A 110 -9.47 0.68 -18.46
N ALA A 111 -10.08 -0.49 -18.61
CA ALA A 111 -11.52 -0.69 -18.49
C ALA A 111 -11.98 -0.95 -17.05
N ASP A 112 -11.06 -1.23 -16.12
CA ASP A 112 -11.39 -1.51 -14.73
C ASP A 112 -11.47 -0.21 -13.93
N GLU A 113 -12.55 -0.03 -13.19
CA GLU A 113 -12.79 1.15 -12.37
C GLU A 113 -11.76 1.23 -11.23
N SER A 114 -11.32 0.09 -10.69
CA SER A 114 -10.22 0.00 -9.73
C SER A 114 -8.91 0.60 -10.24
N TYR A 115 -8.66 0.50 -11.55
CA TYR A 115 -7.47 1.07 -12.19
C TYR A 115 -7.69 2.54 -12.52
N VAL A 116 -8.86 2.92 -13.05
CA VAL A 116 -9.22 4.31 -13.41
C VAL A 116 -9.44 5.19 -12.18
N PHE A 117 -9.76 4.61 -11.02
CA PHE A 117 -9.88 5.25 -9.72
C PHE A 117 -8.76 6.27 -9.47
N TRP A 118 -7.50 5.87 -9.72
CA TRP A 118 -6.32 6.70 -9.47
C TRP A 118 -6.24 7.91 -10.40
N GLN A 119 -6.67 7.77 -11.64
CA GLN A 119 -6.77 8.88 -12.58
C GLN A 119 -7.81 9.89 -12.11
N HIS A 120 -8.97 9.41 -11.65
CA HIS A 120 -10.07 10.26 -11.19
C HIS A 120 -9.66 11.10 -9.97
N VAL A 121 -9.09 10.47 -8.94
CA VAL A 121 -8.66 11.19 -7.72
C VAL A 121 -7.51 12.17 -8.02
N ARG A 122 -6.61 11.86 -8.96
CA ARG A 122 -5.53 12.78 -9.37
C ARG A 122 -6.05 13.96 -10.18
N ARG A 123 -6.95 13.74 -11.14
CA ARG A 123 -7.59 14.81 -11.90
C ARG A 123 -8.48 15.69 -11.02
N ALA A 124 -9.04 15.14 -9.96
CA ALA A 124 -9.78 15.88 -8.96
C ALA A 124 -8.91 16.78 -8.06
N ASN A 125 -7.57 16.69 -8.19
CA ASN A 125 -6.56 17.30 -7.30
C ASN A 125 -6.62 16.79 -5.85
N LEU A 126 -7.05 15.54 -5.64
CA LEU A 126 -7.08 14.92 -4.30
C LEU A 126 -5.80 14.12 -4.02
N ALA A 127 -5.19 13.57 -5.08
CA ALA A 127 -3.93 12.84 -5.01
C ALA A 127 -2.92 13.39 -6.01
N ALA A 128 -1.63 13.23 -5.72
CA ALA A 128 -0.55 13.55 -6.65
C ALA A 128 -0.23 12.34 -7.55
N GLY A 129 0.40 12.61 -8.70
CA GLY A 129 0.90 11.60 -9.63
C GLY A 129 0.43 11.79 -11.06
N PRO A 130 0.90 10.94 -11.99
CA PRO A 130 0.53 11.03 -13.40
C PRO A 130 -0.95 10.68 -13.61
N THR A 131 -1.59 11.38 -14.55
CA THR A 131 -3.00 11.16 -14.93
C THR A 131 -3.15 10.34 -16.21
N ASP A 132 -2.04 10.00 -16.87
CA ASP A 132 -2.01 9.13 -18.04
C ASP A 132 -1.88 7.67 -17.58
N THR A 133 -2.88 6.85 -17.92
CA THR A 133 -2.96 5.42 -17.55
C THR A 133 -1.93 4.56 -18.27
N ALA A 134 -1.35 5.04 -19.37
CA ALA A 134 -0.26 4.38 -20.10
C ALA A 134 1.12 4.68 -19.50
N ASN A 135 1.22 5.62 -18.55
CA ASN A 135 2.47 5.95 -17.90
C ASN A 135 2.94 4.80 -17.01
N ALA A 136 4.22 4.39 -17.12
CA ALA A 136 4.79 3.32 -16.30
C ALA A 136 4.73 3.59 -14.78
N THR A 137 4.64 4.85 -14.38
CA THR A 137 4.52 5.29 -12.97
C THR A 137 3.07 5.61 -12.57
N TYR A 138 2.09 5.20 -13.38
CA TYR A 138 0.68 5.42 -13.10
C TYR A 138 0.20 4.68 -11.86
N ALA A 139 0.46 3.39 -11.77
CA ALA A 139 0.06 2.61 -10.61
C ALA A 139 0.79 3.15 -9.37
N PRO A 140 0.05 3.55 -8.30
CA PRO A 140 0.70 4.06 -7.11
C PRO A 140 1.51 2.97 -6.44
N THR A 141 2.65 3.36 -5.90
CA THR A 141 3.55 2.49 -5.16
C THR A 141 3.74 3.01 -3.75
N ASN A 142 3.94 2.08 -2.82
CA ASN A 142 4.31 2.36 -1.44
C ASN A 142 5.80 2.74 -1.33
N ALA A 143 6.24 3.07 -0.13
CA ALA A 143 7.62 3.50 0.14
C ALA A 143 8.72 2.47 -0.26
N ASP A 144 8.38 1.19 -0.40
CA ASP A 144 9.30 0.12 -0.81
C ASP A 144 9.08 -0.31 -2.28
N GLY A 145 8.28 0.46 -3.05
CA GLY A 145 8.03 0.23 -4.47
C GLY A 145 6.97 -0.83 -4.78
N GLY A 146 6.32 -1.40 -3.76
CA GLY A 146 5.20 -2.30 -3.94
C GLY A 146 3.93 -1.56 -4.37
N ARG A 147 3.10 -2.19 -5.19
CA ARG A 147 1.91 -1.56 -5.78
C ARG A 147 0.79 -1.46 -4.76
N ILE A 148 0.10 -0.33 -4.75
CA ILE A 148 -1.12 -0.10 -3.99
C ILE A 148 -2.31 -0.16 -4.95
N GLY A 149 -3.39 -0.81 -4.54
CA GLY A 149 -4.64 -0.88 -5.29
C GLY A 149 -5.85 -0.91 -4.39
N ILE A 150 -7.01 -0.74 -5.00
CA ILE A 150 -8.31 -0.77 -4.34
C ILE A 150 -9.24 -1.67 -5.13
N GLU A 151 -10.10 -2.40 -4.45
CA GLU A 151 -11.23 -3.10 -5.05
C GLU A 151 -12.47 -2.93 -4.17
N ALA A 152 -13.65 -3.18 -4.73
CA ALA A 152 -14.85 -3.32 -3.93
C ALA A 152 -14.76 -4.57 -3.04
N GLY A 153 -15.33 -4.50 -1.82
CA GLY A 153 -15.32 -5.64 -0.91
C GLY A 153 -16.06 -6.87 -1.40
N VAL A 154 -17.00 -6.69 -2.34
CA VAL A 154 -17.69 -7.78 -3.03
C VAL A 154 -16.78 -8.59 -3.96
N ALA A 155 -15.59 -8.08 -4.32
CA ALA A 155 -14.62 -8.77 -5.17
C ALA A 155 -13.89 -9.93 -4.47
N GLY A 156 -13.93 -10.00 -3.14
CA GLY A 156 -13.53 -11.17 -2.36
C GLY A 156 -12.06 -11.61 -2.52
N PHE A 157 -11.07 -10.72 -2.40
CA PHE A 157 -9.67 -11.16 -2.44
C PHE A 157 -9.30 -12.10 -1.28
N ILE A 158 -9.56 -11.69 -0.05
CA ILE A 158 -9.31 -12.49 1.17
C ILE A 158 -10.65 -12.92 1.76
N SER A 159 -10.82 -14.22 1.97
CA SER A 159 -12.04 -14.76 2.55
C SER A 159 -12.25 -14.25 3.97
N GLY A 160 -13.46 -13.74 4.24
CA GLY A 160 -13.86 -13.20 5.54
C GLY A 160 -13.31 -11.81 5.85
N LEU A 161 -12.59 -11.16 4.93
CA LEU A 161 -12.23 -9.75 5.04
C LEU A 161 -13.40 -8.91 4.53
N ASN A 162 -14.22 -8.39 5.47
CA ASN A 162 -15.45 -7.67 5.14
C ASN A 162 -15.23 -6.16 5.25
N GLY A 163 -15.41 -5.45 4.14
CA GLY A 163 -15.41 -3.98 4.03
C GLY A 163 -16.20 -3.58 2.80
N THR A 164 -16.53 -2.29 2.67
CA THR A 164 -17.13 -1.78 1.42
C THR A 164 -16.06 -1.67 0.35
N TYR A 165 -14.86 -1.26 0.76
CA TYR A 165 -13.67 -1.21 -0.09
C TYR A 165 -12.54 -1.98 0.57
N ILE A 166 -11.74 -2.67 -0.24
CA ILE A 166 -10.53 -3.34 0.21
C ILE A 166 -9.36 -2.67 -0.48
N VAL A 167 -8.42 -2.17 0.31
CA VAL A 167 -7.16 -1.61 -0.17
C VAL A 167 -6.07 -2.63 0.05
N CYS A 168 -5.27 -2.92 -0.96
CA CYS A 168 -4.15 -3.85 -0.86
C CYS A 168 -2.83 -3.19 -1.29
N SER A 169 -1.75 -3.58 -0.62
CA SER A 169 -0.39 -3.09 -0.88
C SER A 169 0.58 -4.27 -0.89
N THR A 170 1.36 -4.42 -1.97
CA THR A 170 2.38 -5.48 -2.10
C THR A 170 3.73 -5.04 -1.59
N GLY A 171 4.70 -5.94 -1.52
CA GLY A 171 6.09 -5.55 -1.28
C GLY A 171 6.43 -5.28 0.19
N ILE A 172 5.53 -5.61 1.12
CA ILE A 172 5.73 -5.33 2.55
C ILE A 172 6.37 -6.54 3.21
N LEU A 173 7.54 -6.36 3.84
CA LEU A 173 8.21 -7.44 4.58
C LEU A 173 7.38 -7.92 5.77
N GLY A 174 7.45 -9.21 6.10
CA GLY A 174 6.67 -9.82 7.18
C GLY A 174 6.82 -9.11 8.54
N LYS A 175 8.03 -8.65 8.88
CA LYS A 175 8.25 -7.85 10.10
C LYS A 175 7.48 -6.53 10.09
N PHE A 176 7.40 -5.86 8.93
CA PHE A 176 6.67 -4.61 8.77
C PHE A 176 5.17 -4.85 8.71
N ALA A 177 4.72 -5.96 8.11
CA ALA A 177 3.31 -6.33 8.09
C ALA A 177 2.79 -6.57 9.51
N LYS A 178 3.52 -7.33 10.34
CA LYS A 178 3.18 -7.54 11.77
C LYS A 178 3.13 -6.22 12.55
N GLN A 179 4.13 -5.36 12.37
CA GLN A 179 4.16 -4.06 13.05
C GLN A 179 3.05 -3.11 12.54
N LEU A 180 2.76 -3.13 11.25
CA LEU A 180 1.69 -2.36 10.64
C LEU A 180 0.33 -2.79 11.18
N ASP A 181 0.09 -4.09 11.28
CA ASP A 181 -1.11 -4.68 11.87
C ASP A 181 -1.30 -4.23 13.32
N THR A 182 -0.26 -4.36 14.17
CA THR A 182 -0.32 -3.87 15.55
C THR A 182 -0.56 -2.35 15.67
N THR A 183 -0.25 -1.58 14.61
CA THR A 183 -0.42 -0.12 14.58
C THR A 183 -1.80 0.29 14.06
N MET A 184 -2.43 -0.52 13.21
CA MET A 184 -3.66 -0.17 12.48
C MET A 184 -4.88 -0.99 12.88
N ASP A 185 -4.70 -2.19 13.43
CA ASP A 185 -5.77 -3.12 13.75
C ASP A 185 -5.57 -3.78 15.13
N ASN A 186 -5.48 -5.11 15.21
CA ASN A 186 -5.57 -5.89 16.44
C ASN A 186 -4.28 -6.65 16.80
N GLY A 187 -3.26 -6.58 15.94
CA GLY A 187 -1.99 -7.29 16.11
C GLY A 187 -2.00 -8.75 15.63
N ASP A 188 -3.07 -9.20 14.97
CA ASP A 188 -3.21 -10.53 14.39
C ASP A 188 -3.44 -10.45 12.87
N THR A 189 -2.40 -10.78 12.11
CA THR A 189 -2.39 -10.67 10.65
C THR A 189 -3.35 -11.62 9.92
N GLU A 190 -3.97 -12.58 10.61
CA GLU A 190 -4.94 -13.52 10.07
C GLU A 190 -6.38 -12.98 10.13
N THR A 191 -6.69 -12.19 11.18
CA THR A 191 -8.06 -11.78 11.51
C THR A 191 -8.22 -10.26 11.44
N GLY A 192 -9.37 -9.73 11.86
CA GLY A 192 -9.61 -8.29 11.83
C GLY A 192 -9.88 -7.70 10.44
N THR A 193 -9.70 -6.38 10.36
CA THR A 193 -9.88 -5.52 9.20
C THR A 193 -8.60 -5.34 8.39
N MET A 194 -7.43 -5.60 8.95
CA MET A 194 -6.16 -5.65 8.25
C MET A 194 -5.67 -7.09 8.23
N ARG A 195 -5.33 -7.62 7.05
CA ARG A 195 -4.84 -9.00 6.90
C ARG A 195 -3.67 -9.06 5.97
N THR A 196 -2.79 -10.02 6.22
CA THR A 196 -1.57 -10.22 5.43
C THR A 196 -1.62 -11.56 4.71
N VAL A 197 -1.35 -11.56 3.41
CA VAL A 197 -1.32 -12.75 2.57
C VAL A 197 -0.03 -12.84 1.74
N THR A 198 0.32 -14.04 1.29
CA THR A 198 1.50 -14.24 0.45
C THR A 198 1.36 -13.52 -0.89
N THR A 199 2.49 -13.13 -1.48
CA THR A 199 2.50 -12.63 -2.86
C THR A 199 1.95 -13.72 -3.80
N GLY A 200 0.93 -13.39 -4.61
CA GLY A 200 0.24 -14.37 -5.46
C GLY A 200 -0.85 -15.19 -4.73
N HIS A 201 -1.36 -14.71 -3.59
CA HIS A 201 -2.47 -15.31 -2.85
C HIS A 201 -3.68 -15.64 -3.76
N PRO A 202 -4.22 -16.88 -3.71
CA PRO A 202 -5.42 -17.22 -4.46
C PRO A 202 -6.64 -16.50 -3.89
N ARG A 203 -7.44 -15.87 -4.76
CA ARG A 203 -8.66 -15.14 -4.36
C ARG A 203 -9.65 -16.05 -3.62
N ASN A 204 -10.50 -15.47 -2.77
CA ASN A 204 -11.51 -16.16 -1.96
C ASN A 204 -10.96 -17.23 -1.00
N THR A 205 -9.68 -17.16 -0.64
CA THR A 205 -9.09 -18.03 0.38
C THR A 205 -8.72 -17.25 1.64
N VAL A 206 -8.68 -17.95 2.78
CA VAL A 206 -8.38 -17.35 4.09
C VAL A 206 -6.92 -16.91 4.16
N ALA A 207 -6.66 -15.87 4.97
CA ALA A 207 -5.29 -15.45 5.23
C ALA A 207 -4.51 -16.56 5.97
N PRO A 208 -3.19 -16.67 5.76
CA PRO A 208 -2.36 -17.59 6.51
C PRO A 208 -2.27 -17.18 7.99
N ALA A 209 -2.14 -18.17 8.87
CA ALA A 209 -2.00 -17.92 10.30
C ALA A 209 -0.74 -17.10 10.62
N MET A 210 -0.84 -16.17 11.58
CA MET A 210 0.22 -15.23 11.95
C MET A 210 1.58 -15.90 12.22
N ASN A 211 1.57 -17.08 12.85
CA ASN A 211 2.77 -17.84 13.20
C ASN A 211 3.51 -18.43 11.99
N THR A 212 2.89 -18.44 10.81
CA THR A 212 3.49 -18.91 9.56
C THR A 212 4.21 -17.80 8.78
N LEU A 213 4.03 -16.54 9.18
CA LEU A 213 4.67 -15.40 8.51
C LEU A 213 6.15 -15.30 8.87
N ASN A 214 7.00 -15.34 7.85
CA ASN A 214 8.44 -15.13 7.96
C ASN A 214 8.78 -13.64 7.81
N ASP A 215 9.50 -13.10 8.78
CA ASP A 215 9.86 -11.68 8.86
C ASP A 215 10.66 -11.16 7.66
N ALA A 216 11.40 -12.03 6.97
CA ALA A 216 12.26 -11.72 5.83
C ALA A 216 11.54 -11.81 4.48
N ASN A 217 10.36 -12.43 4.42
CA ASN A 217 9.61 -12.59 3.17
C ASN A 217 8.73 -11.37 2.88
N SER A 218 8.39 -11.16 1.62
CA SER A 218 7.50 -10.09 1.15
C SER A 218 6.06 -10.59 0.99
N TYR A 219 5.12 -9.78 1.46
CA TYR A 219 3.69 -10.09 1.53
C TYR A 219 2.84 -8.98 0.91
N THR A 220 1.57 -9.31 0.69
CA THR A 220 0.50 -8.36 0.36
C THR A 220 -0.32 -8.11 1.61
N VAL A 221 -0.43 -6.85 2.04
CA VAL A 221 -1.26 -6.45 3.17
C VAL A 221 -2.50 -5.79 2.62
N CYS A 222 -3.67 -6.21 3.09
CA CYS A 222 -4.95 -5.64 2.71
C CYS A 222 -5.70 -5.11 3.93
N LEU A 223 -6.37 -3.96 3.76
CA LEU A 223 -7.20 -3.31 4.76
C LEU A 223 -8.62 -3.18 4.20
N ALA A 224 -9.60 -3.67 4.96
CA ALA A 224 -11.01 -3.40 4.76
C ALA A 224 -11.39 -2.02 5.31
N LEU A 225 -12.10 -1.25 4.50
CA LEU A 225 -12.63 0.08 4.81
C LEU A 225 -14.16 0.06 4.92
#